data_AF-A0A969HI44-F1
#
_entry.id   AF-A0A969HI44-F1
#
_cell.length_a   1.000
_cell.length_b   1.000
_cell.length_c   1.000
_cell.angle_alpha   90.00
_cell.angle_beta   90.00
_cell.angle_gamma   90.00
#
_symmetry.space_group_name_H-M   'P 1'
#
loop_
_entity.id
_entity.type
_entity.pdbx_description
1 polymer ?
#
loop_
_entity_poly.entity_id
_entity_poly.type
_entity_poly.pdbx_seq_one_letter_code
_entity_poly.pdbx_strand_id
1 'polypeptide(L)' 'MMNPLLQKLSGGDRRSIGRADEVAAEVLAEPALFPLLFEGMLSDDPLIRMRAADAVEKIT' A
#
# COMPACT_ATOMS: atom_id res chain seq x y z
N MET A 1 14.72 1.96 6.71
CA MET A 1 14.27 0.65 6.18
C MET A 1 12.80 0.80 5.82
N MET A 2 12.36 0.20 4.70
CA MET A 2 10.96 0.26 4.28
C MET A 2 10.09 -0.61 5.20
N ASN A 3 8.94 -0.10 5.62
CA ASN A 3 7.98 -0.85 6.45
C ASN A 3 7.53 -2.15 5.73
N PRO A 4 7.42 -3.31 6.43
CA PRO A 4 6.99 -4.57 5.82
C PRO A 4 5.65 -4.49 5.07
N LEU A 5 4.69 -3.69 5.54
CA LEU A 5 3.42 -3.46 4.87
C LEU A 5 3.64 -2.81 3.49
N LEU A 6 4.45 -1.75 3.43
CA LEU A 6 4.76 -1.03 2.18
C LEU A 6 5.62 -1.84 1.22
N GLN A 7 6.46 -2.76 1.72
CA GLN A 7 7.21 -3.68 0.88
C GLN A 7 6.30 -4.55 0.01
N LYS A 8 5.10 -4.91 0.49
CA LYS A 8 4.10 -5.68 -0.29
C LYS A 8 3.60 -4.94 -1.53
N LEU A 9 3.68 -3.61 -1.53
CA LEU A 9 3.27 -2.75 -2.64
C LEU A 9 4.37 -2.58 -3.70
N SER A 10 5.59 -3.03 -3.45
CA SER A 10 6.72 -2.88 -4.36
C SER A 10 6.76 -3.96 -5.45
N GLY A 11 7.53 -3.70 -6.53
CA GLY A 11 7.86 -4.68 -7.57
C GLY A 11 6.69 -5.08 -8.50
N GLY A 12 6.97 -6.01 -9.42
CA GLY A 12 5.98 -6.49 -10.41
C GLY A 12 5.66 -5.48 -11.51
N ASP A 13 4.61 -5.76 -12.29
CA ASP A 13 4.20 -4.94 -13.44
C ASP A 13 3.41 -3.69 -13.00
N ARG A 14 3.71 -2.53 -13.61
CA ARG A 14 3.05 -1.24 -13.37
C ARG A 14 1.55 -1.22 -13.68
N ARG A 15 1.06 -2.15 -14.50
CA ARG A 15 -0.36 -2.32 -14.84
C ARG A 15 -1.12 -3.20 -13.85
N SER A 16 -0.44 -3.76 -12.85
CA SER A 16 -1.08 -4.53 -11.77
C SER A 16 -1.25 -3.70 -10.50
N ILE A 17 -2.30 -4.01 -9.75
CA ILE A 17 -2.53 -3.48 -8.40
C ILE A 17 -1.54 -4.02 -7.35
N GLY A 18 -0.66 -4.96 -7.74
CA GLY A 18 0.24 -5.62 -6.80
C GLY A 18 -0.55 -6.35 -5.71
N ARG A 19 -0.15 -6.16 -4.45
CA ARG A 19 -0.81 -6.73 -3.27
C ARG A 19 -1.66 -5.71 -2.52
N ALA A 20 -2.23 -4.72 -3.21
CA ALA A 20 -3.03 -3.68 -2.57
C ALA A 20 -4.28 -4.23 -1.85
N ASP A 21 -4.93 -5.25 -2.39
CA ASP A 21 -6.08 -5.91 -1.74
C ASP A 21 -5.69 -6.55 -0.40
N GLU A 22 -4.51 -7.19 -0.37
CA GLU A 22 -3.98 -7.82 0.85
C GLU A 22 -3.66 -6.74 1.91
N VAL A 23 -3.02 -5.64 1.48
CA VAL A 23 -2.70 -4.53 2.37
C VAL A 23 -3.96 -3.88 2.92
N ALA A 24 -5.00 -3.69 2.10
CA ALA A 24 -6.30 -3.18 2.58
C ALA A 24 -6.92 -4.13 3.63
N ALA A 25 -6.90 -5.44 3.39
CA ALA A 25 -7.40 -6.43 4.34
C ALA A 25 -6.61 -6.43 5.67
N GLU A 26 -5.28 -6.29 5.63
CA GLU A 26 -4.46 -6.16 6.83
C GLU A 26 -4.76 -4.89 7.62
N VAL A 27 -4.95 -3.76 6.94
CA VAL A 27 -5.29 -2.50 7.62
C VAL A 27 -6.70 -2.54 8.20
N LEU A 28 -7.65 -3.21 7.55
CA LEU A 28 -8.97 -3.46 8.12
C LEU A 28 -8.90 -4.36 9.36
N ALA A 29 -7.96 -5.32 9.40
CA ALA A 29 -7.72 -6.17 10.56
C ALA A 29 -6.95 -5.46 11.69
N GLU A 30 -6.04 -4.53 11.34
CA GLU A 30 -5.25 -3.73 12.27
C GLU A 30 -5.24 -2.25 11.86
N PRO A 31 -6.27 -1.46 12.26
CA PRO A 31 -6.42 -0.07 11.83
C PRO A 31 -5.27 0.87 12.21
N ALA A 32 -4.44 0.49 13.19
CA ALA A 32 -3.22 1.21 13.56
C ALA A 32 -2.19 1.31 12.41
N LEU A 33 -2.31 0.45 11.39
CA LEU A 33 -1.48 0.47 10.19
C LEU A 33 -1.89 1.54 9.18
N PHE A 34 -3.12 2.08 9.26
CA PHE A 34 -3.64 3.03 8.27
C PHE A 34 -2.74 4.26 8.01
N PRO A 35 -2.12 4.89 9.04
CA PRO A 35 -1.19 6.01 8.83
C PRO A 35 0.00 5.68 7.91
N LEU A 36 0.44 4.42 7.84
CA LEU A 36 1.56 3.99 7.02
C LEU A 36 1.25 4.09 5.52
N LEU A 37 -0.02 4.01 5.12
CA LEU A 37 -0.40 4.15 3.71
C LEU A 37 -0.11 5.56 3.19
N PHE A 38 -0.17 6.58 4.04
CA PHE A 38 0.19 7.95 3.67
C PHE A 38 1.69 8.09 3.43
N GLU A 39 2.54 7.38 4.17
CA GLU A 39 3.98 7.28 3.86
C GLU A 39 4.19 6.62 2.50
N GLY A 40 3.43 5.57 2.19
CA GLY A 40 3.43 4.91 0.89
C GLY A 40 3.06 5.85 -0.26
N MET A 41 2.04 6.69 -0.08
CA MET A 41 1.62 7.71 -1.06
C MET A 41 2.68 8.79 -1.31
N LEU A 42 3.65 8.96 -0.41
CA LEU A 42 4.78 9.90 -0.55
C LEU A 42 6.07 9.24 -1.03
N SER A 43 6.06 7.93 -1.30
CA SER A 43 7.24 7.18 -1.75
C SER A 43 7.83 7.71 -3.06
N ASP A 44 9.15 7.61 -3.26
CA ASP A 44 9.76 7.87 -4.56
C ASP A 44 9.43 6.79 -5.60
N ASP A 45 9.11 5.57 -5.15
CA ASP A 45 8.70 4.47 -6.03
C ASP A 45 7.26 4.71 -6.54
N PRO A 46 7.06 4.93 -7.85
CA PRO A 46 5.73 5.14 -8.40
C PRO A 46 4.77 3.96 -8.17
N LEU A 47 5.28 2.73 -8.08
CA LEU A 47 4.44 1.56 -7.79
C LEU A 47 3.88 1.64 -6.37
N ILE A 48 4.74 1.93 -5.39
CA ILE A 48 4.33 2.05 -3.99
C ILE A 48 3.33 3.20 -3.84
N ARG A 49 3.58 4.37 -4.45
CA ARG A 49 2.63 5.50 -4.37
C ARG A 49 1.24 5.15 -4.88
N MET A 50 1.16 4.64 -6.11
CA MET A 50 -0.13 4.37 -6.74
C MET A 50 -0.89 3.28 -6.00
N ARG A 51 -0.19 2.23 -5.54
CA ARG A 51 -0.83 1.10 -4.86
C ARG A 51 -1.17 1.39 -3.41
N ALA A 52 -0.47 2.32 -2.75
CA ALA A 52 -0.87 2.83 -1.44
C ALA A 52 -2.17 3.62 -1.54
N ALA A 53 -2.32 4.47 -2.58
CA ALA A 53 -3.58 5.17 -2.85
C ALA A 53 -4.73 4.20 -3.15
N ASP A 54 -4.48 3.18 -3.99
CA ASP A 54 -5.45 2.11 -4.30
C ASP A 54 -5.86 1.32 -3.05
N ALA A 55 -4.94 1.03 -2.13
CA ALA A 55 -5.26 0.39 -0.85
C ALA A 55 -6.13 1.29 0.05
N VAL A 56 -5.90 2.62 0.06
CA VAL A 56 -6.76 3.57 0.78
C VAL A 56 -8.17 3.58 0.19
N GLU A 57 -8.31 3.62 -1.13
CA GLU A 57 -9.60 3.59 -1.82
C GLU A 57 -10.42 2.34 -1.47
N LYS A 58 -9.76 1.18 -1.28
CA LYS A 58 -10.42 -0.09 -0.92
C LYS A 58 -10.87 -0.17 0.53
N ILE A 59 -10.36 0.70 1.39
CA ILE A 59 -10.74 0.75 2.81
C ILE A 59 -12.02 1.59 3.00
N THR A 60 -12.30 2.54 2.10
CA THR A 60 -13.45 3.47 2.15
C THR A 60 -14.65 3.00 1.33
#